data_AF-A0A7K7G1J7-F1
#
_entry.id   AF-A0A7K7G1J7-F1
#
_cell.length_a   1.000
_cell.length_b   1.000
_cell.length_c   1.000
_cell.angle_alpha   90.00
_cell.angle_beta   90.00
_cell.angle_gamma   90.00
#
_symmetry.space_group_name_H-M   'P 1'
#
loop_
_entity.id
_entity.type
_entity.pdbx_description
1 polymer ?
#
loop_
_entity_poly.entity_id
_entity_poly.type
_entity_poly.pdbx_seq_one_letter_code
_entity_poly.pdbx_strand_id
1 'polypeptide(L)'
;VPDRVMLAEAELDLTTAMLGLPADPSFTETRQQPLAFLTQAREDLRGCMATEAPSHQPSGKLRHWLQKLQTAKETETAGCLEASAILHLFQVLNDLRCAALREQCT
;
A
#
# COMPACT_ATOMS: atom_id res chain seq x y z
N VAL A 1 6.27 -3.37 14.99
CA VAL A 1 6.96 -2.95 13.74
C VAL A 1 6.62 -3.83 12.54
N PRO A 2 6.72 -5.18 12.56
CA PRO A 2 6.43 -6.00 11.38
C PRO A 2 5.02 -5.79 10.79
N ASP A 3 4.00 -5.65 11.65
CA ASP A 3 2.63 -5.33 11.21
C ASP A 3 2.53 -4.01 10.42
N ARG A 4 3.31 -2.98 10.78
CA ARG A 4 3.30 -1.69 10.07
C ARG A 4 3.87 -1.84 8.66
N VAL A 5 4.91 -2.66 8.51
CA VAL A 5 5.53 -2.96 7.21
C VAL A 5 4.53 -3.70 6.32
N MET A 6 3.86 -4.72 6.86
CA MET A 6 2.85 -5.49 6.13
C MET A 6 1.63 -4.64 5.74
N LEU A 7 1.17 -3.76 6.63
CA LEU A 7 0.08 -2.82 6.33
C LEU A 7 0.47 -1.89 5.17
N ALA A 8 1.62 -1.20 5.29
CA ALA A 8 2.08 -0.26 4.28
C ALA A 8 2.33 -0.93 2.93
N GLU A 9 2.83 -2.17 2.90
CA GLU A 9 2.99 -2.92 1.64
C GLU A 9 1.64 -3.22 0.98
N ALA A 10 0.65 -3.67 1.75
CA ALA A 10 -0.68 -3.98 1.21
C ALA A 10 -1.42 -2.72 0.70
N GLU A 11 -1.26 -1.60 1.38
CA GLU A 11 -1.77 -0.29 0.95
C GLU A 11 -1.08 0.22 -0.31
N LEU A 12 0.25 0.12 -0.38
CA LEU A 12 1.02 0.46 -1.58
C LEU A 12 0.67 -0.44 -2.76
N ASP A 13 0.42 -1.73 -2.52
CA ASP A 13 0.00 -2.67 -3.55
C ASP A 13 -1.34 -2.26 -4.17
N LEU A 14 -2.35 -1.99 -3.35
CA LEU A 14 -3.64 -1.48 -3.85
C LEU A 14 -3.45 -0.16 -4.59
N THR A 15 -2.75 0.80 -3.97
CA THR A 15 -2.58 2.15 -4.51
C THR A 15 -1.89 2.13 -5.86
N THR A 16 -0.80 1.37 -5.98
CA THR A 16 -0.02 1.23 -7.22
C THR A 16 -0.86 0.54 -8.30
N ALA A 17 -1.62 -0.50 -7.94
CA ALA A 17 -2.50 -1.18 -8.90
C ALA A 17 -3.58 -0.24 -9.46
N MET A 18 -4.23 0.55 -8.60
CA MET A 18 -5.30 1.46 -9.01
C MET A 18 -4.77 2.66 -9.80
N LEU A 19 -3.69 3.29 -9.32
CA LEU A 19 -3.02 4.37 -10.04
C LEU A 19 -2.28 3.89 -11.31
N GLY A 20 -2.22 2.58 -11.57
CA GLY A 20 -1.71 2.01 -12.81
C GLY A 20 -2.77 1.78 -13.88
N LEU A 21 -4.07 1.89 -13.54
CA LEU A 21 -5.17 1.67 -14.50
C LEU A 21 -5.15 2.70 -15.63
N PRO A 22 -5.59 2.37 -16.86
CA PRO A 22 -5.68 3.33 -17.95
C PRO A 22 -6.48 4.58 -17.54
N ALA A 23 -5.93 5.75 -17.82
CA ALA A 23 -6.53 7.03 -17.44
C ALA A 23 -6.31 8.08 -18.52
N ASP A 24 -6.88 9.28 -18.33
CA ASP A 24 -6.65 10.43 -19.19
C ASP A 24 -5.14 10.68 -19.40
N PRO A 25 -4.70 11.09 -20.62
CA PRO A 25 -3.28 11.34 -20.90
C PRO A 25 -2.61 12.30 -19.92
N SER A 26 -3.29 13.36 -19.50
CA SER A 26 -2.74 14.36 -18.56
C SER A 26 -2.47 13.76 -17.17
N PHE A 27 -3.39 12.91 -16.69
CA PHE A 27 -3.21 12.20 -15.44
C PHE A 27 -2.12 11.12 -15.55
N THR A 28 -2.08 10.43 -16.69
CA THR A 28 -1.05 9.43 -16.98
C THR A 28 0.35 10.03 -16.92
N GLU A 29 0.57 11.21 -17.52
CA GLU A 29 1.84 11.94 -17.43
C GLU A 29 2.15 12.38 -16.00
N THR A 30 1.16 13.00 -15.33
CA THR A 30 1.34 13.54 -13.96
C THR A 30 1.71 12.46 -12.95
N ARG A 31 1.12 11.26 -13.06
CA ARG A 31 1.32 10.17 -12.09
C ARG A 31 2.55 9.30 -12.36
N GLN A 32 3.29 9.49 -13.45
CA GLN A 32 4.42 8.61 -13.79
C GLN A 32 5.47 8.55 -12.67
N GLN A 33 5.96 9.71 -12.23
CA GLN A 33 6.97 9.77 -11.17
C GLN A 33 6.43 9.30 -9.81
N PRO A 34 5.23 9.73 -9.36
CA PRO A 34 4.60 9.17 -8.16
C PRO A 34 4.46 7.64 -8.21
N LEU A 35 3.98 7.09 -9.33
CA LEU A 35 3.75 5.65 -9.48
C LEU A 35 5.07 4.86 -9.44
N ALA A 36 6.13 5.38 -10.08
CA ALA A 36 7.46 4.78 -10.02
C ALA A 36 8.00 4.72 -8.58
N PHE A 37 7.83 5.81 -7.82
CA PHE A 37 8.21 5.86 -6.41
C PHE A 37 7.43 4.85 -5.56
N LEU A 38 6.09 4.83 -5.68
CA LEU A 38 5.24 3.91 -4.91
C LEU A 38 5.56 2.45 -5.22
N THR A 39 5.83 2.14 -6.51
CA THR A 39 6.26 0.81 -6.95
C THR A 39 7.57 0.41 -6.30
N GLN A 40 8.59 1.29 -6.35
CA GLN A 40 9.88 1.00 -5.74
C GLN A 40 9.78 0.81 -4.22
N ALA A 41 9.03 1.68 -3.55
CA ALA A 41 8.79 1.56 -2.10
C ALA A 41 8.15 0.22 -1.73
N ARG A 42 7.19 -0.26 -2.53
CA ARG A 42 6.56 -1.57 -2.32
C ARG A 42 7.58 -2.71 -2.42
N GLU A 43 8.44 -2.69 -3.44
CA GLU A 43 9.47 -3.73 -3.60
C GLU A 43 10.51 -3.69 -2.48
N ASP A 44 10.90 -2.50 -2.01
CA ASP A 44 11.79 -2.35 -0.86
C ASP A 44 11.18 -2.95 0.42
N LEU A 45 9.89 -2.69 0.69
CA LEU A 45 9.18 -3.30 1.83
C LEU A 45 9.10 -4.82 1.72
N ARG A 46 8.87 -5.37 0.52
CA ARG A 46 8.90 -6.83 0.29
C ARG A 46 10.26 -7.42 0.63
N GLY A 47 11.35 -6.75 0.24
CA GLY A 47 12.71 -7.14 0.63
C GLY A 47 12.93 -7.13 2.14
N CYS A 48 12.43 -6.10 2.83
CA CYS A 48 12.50 -6.00 4.29
C CYS A 48 11.73 -7.14 4.98
N MET A 49 10.50 -7.45 4.54
CA MET A 49 9.70 -8.53 5.13
C MET A 49 10.36 -9.90 4.97
N ALA A 50 10.91 -10.19 3.78
CA ALA A 50 11.60 -11.44 3.51
C ALA A 50 12.83 -11.65 4.42
N THR A 51 13.50 -10.56 4.81
CA THR A 51 14.75 -10.62 5.59
C THR A 51 14.50 -10.59 7.10
N GLU A 52 13.61 -9.71 7.57
CA GLU A 52 13.48 -9.42 9.00
C GLU A 52 12.46 -10.30 9.74
N ALA A 53 11.45 -10.79 9.03
CA ALA A 53 10.28 -11.39 9.70
C ALA A 53 9.61 -12.52 8.87
N PRO A 54 10.37 -13.50 8.34
CA PRO A 54 9.82 -14.51 7.42
C PRO A 54 8.75 -15.42 8.04
N SER A 55 8.71 -15.53 9.38
CA SER A 55 7.73 -16.34 10.12
C SER A 55 6.74 -15.51 10.95
N HIS A 56 6.77 -14.18 10.83
CA HIS A 56 5.90 -13.31 11.61
C HIS A 56 4.44 -13.51 11.22
N GLN A 57 3.59 -13.67 12.24
CA GLN A 57 2.15 -13.78 12.05
C GLN A 57 1.51 -12.41 12.29
N PRO A 58 0.69 -11.89 11.35
CA PRO A 58 0.03 -10.61 11.52
C PRO A 58 -0.89 -10.65 12.74
N SER A 59 -0.96 -9.54 13.47
CA SER A 59 -1.91 -9.41 14.58
C SER A 59 -3.36 -9.62 14.11
N GLY A 60 -4.26 -9.92 15.05
CA GLY A 60 -5.68 -10.10 14.73
C GLY A 60 -6.30 -8.87 14.06
N LYS A 61 -5.88 -7.66 14.46
CA LYS A 61 -6.35 -6.40 13.85
C LYS A 61 -5.89 -6.29 12.39
N LEU A 62 -4.61 -6.53 12.13
CA LEU A 62 -4.05 -6.47 10.78
C LEU A 62 -4.66 -7.56 9.88
N ARG A 63 -4.80 -8.79 10.39
CA ARG A 63 -5.41 -9.90 9.64
C ARG A 63 -6.83 -9.58 9.21
N HIS A 64 -7.64 -9.02 10.12
CA HIS A 64 -9.00 -8.58 9.80
C HIS A 64 -9.02 -7.46 8.76
N TRP A 65 -8.11 -6.50 8.87
CA TRP A 65 -7.99 -5.42 7.89
C TRP A 65 -7.59 -5.95 6.51
N LEU A 66 -6.60 -6.85 6.43
CA LEU A 66 -6.16 -7.48 5.17
C LEU A 66 -7.28 -8.30 4.53
N GLN A 67 -8.07 -9.01 5.34
CA GLN A 67 -9.23 -9.74 4.84
C GLN A 67 -10.27 -8.78 4.23
N LYS A 68 -10.57 -7.66 4.90
CA LYS A 68 -11.48 -6.64 4.35
C LYS A 68 -10.95 -6.03 3.05
N LEU A 69 -9.65 -5.73 2.99
CA LEU A 69 -9.02 -5.23 1.78
C LEU A 69 -9.19 -6.24 0.63
N GLN A 70 -8.96 -7.52 0.88
CA GLN A 70 -9.13 -8.57 -0.13
C GLN A 70 -10.57 -8.69 -0.60
N THR A 71 -11.54 -8.68 0.33
CA THR A 71 -12.97 -8.66 -0.02
C THR A 71 -13.30 -7.44 -0.87
N ALA A 72 -12.83 -6.25 -0.51
CA ALA A 72 -13.06 -5.05 -1.29
C ALA A 72 -12.47 -5.16 -2.71
N LYS A 73 -11.26 -5.69 -2.86
CA LYS A 73 -10.65 -5.95 -4.18
C LYS A 73 -11.50 -6.87 -5.07
N GLU A 74 -12.27 -7.78 -4.47
CA GLU A 74 -13.12 -8.75 -5.17
C GLU A 74 -14.54 -8.23 -5.45
N THR A 75 -15.10 -7.40 -4.56
CA THR A 75 -16.51 -7.00 -4.61
C THR A 75 -16.76 -5.58 -5.08
N GLU A 76 -15.79 -4.67 -4.90
CA GLU A 76 -15.94 -3.27 -5.28
C GLU A 76 -15.63 -3.03 -6.76
N THR A 77 -16.19 -1.97 -7.31
CA THR A 77 -15.87 -1.55 -8.68
C THR A 77 -14.47 -0.94 -8.76
N ALA A 78 -13.84 -1.03 -9.93
CA ALA A 78 -12.53 -0.40 -10.18
C ALA A 78 -12.55 1.10 -9.85
N GLY A 79 -13.62 1.82 -10.22
CA GLY A 79 -13.76 3.25 -9.90
C GLY A 79 -13.85 3.55 -8.41
N CYS A 80 -14.51 2.68 -7.62
CA CYS A 80 -14.56 2.80 -6.16
C CYS A 80 -13.17 2.61 -5.53
N LEU A 81 -12.44 1.60 -5.98
CA LEU A 81 -11.09 1.31 -5.51
C LEU A 81 -10.10 2.41 -5.93
N GLU A 82 -10.21 2.93 -7.14
CA GLU A 82 -9.40 4.05 -7.62
C GLU A 82 -9.65 5.33 -6.82
N ALA A 83 -10.91 5.69 -6.61
CA ALA A 83 -11.26 6.83 -5.76
C ALA A 83 -10.73 6.64 -4.33
N SER A 84 -10.85 5.43 -3.78
CA SER A 84 -10.33 5.11 -2.44
C SER A 84 -8.82 5.24 -2.36
N ALA A 85 -8.08 4.76 -3.37
CA ALA A 85 -6.62 4.89 -3.46
C ALA A 85 -6.18 6.35 -3.55
N ILE A 86 -6.88 7.18 -4.34
CA ILE A 86 -6.59 8.61 -4.46
C ILE A 86 -6.85 9.34 -3.12
N LEU A 87 -8.01 9.08 -2.50
CA LEU A 87 -8.41 9.75 -1.26
C LEU A 87 -7.48 9.42 -0.08
N HIS A 88 -6.93 8.21 -0.04
CA HIS A 88 -6.07 7.75 1.06
C HIS A 88 -4.57 7.85 0.75
N LEU A 89 -4.17 8.39 -0.40
CA LEU A 89 -2.76 8.40 -0.83
C LEU A 89 -1.82 8.99 0.23
N PHE A 90 -2.18 10.11 0.86
CA PHE A 90 -1.34 10.71 1.90
C PHE A 90 -1.28 9.90 3.20
N GLN A 91 -2.35 9.15 3.51
CA GLN A 91 -2.33 8.22 4.63
C GLN A 91 -1.33 7.09 4.34
N VAL A 92 -1.36 6.51 3.13
CA VAL A 92 -0.39 5.48 2.70
C VAL A 92 1.05 6.00 2.80
N LEU A 93 1.31 7.25 2.40
CA LEU A 93 2.64 7.86 2.55
C LEU A 93 3.05 8.02 4.02
N ASN A 94 2.11 8.35 4.90
CA ASN A 94 2.38 8.44 6.33
C ASN A 94 2.63 7.06 6.97
N ASP A 95 1.88 6.04 6.55
CA ASP A 95 2.08 4.66 6.99
C ASP A 95 3.42 4.09 6.49
N LEU A 96 3.81 4.40 5.25
CA LEU A 96 5.14 4.11 4.71
C LEU A 96 6.24 4.78 5.54
N ARG A 97 6.09 6.07 5.87
CA ARG A 97 7.02 6.77 6.76
C ARG A 97 7.10 6.07 8.13
N CYS A 98 5.98 5.66 8.70
CA CYS A 98 5.97 4.94 9.97
C CYS A 98 6.61 3.55 9.89
N ALA A 99 6.45 2.84 8.77
CA ALA A 99 7.13 1.58 8.52
C ALA A 99 8.65 1.78 8.51
N ALA A 100 9.14 2.86 7.87
CA ALA A 100 10.55 3.20 7.83
C ALA A 100 11.12 3.64 9.20
N LEU A 101 10.35 4.41 9.99
CA LEU A 101 10.78 4.89 11.31
C LEU A 101 10.72 3.82 12.42
N ARG A 102 10.03 2.70 12.18
CA ARG A 102 9.93 1.56 13.10
C ARG A 102 9.44 2.01 14.49
N GLU A 103 10.23 1.76 15.53
CA GLU A 103 9.94 2.12 16.93
C GLU A 103 9.92 3.65 17.16
N GLN A 104 10.50 4.42 16.24
CA GLN A 104 10.53 5.89 16.32
C GLN A 104 9.25 6.53 15.76
N CYS A 105 8.33 5.75 15.17
CA CYS A 105 7.02 6.29 14.80
C CYS A 105 6.04 6.24 15.98
N THR A 106 5.82 7.43 16.56
CA THR A 106 4.87 7.72 17.66
C THR A 106 3.52 8.19 17.15
#